data_AF-A0A8E0NC35-F1
#
_entry.id   AF-A0A8E0NC35-F1
#
_cell.length_a   1.000
_cell.length_b   1.000
_cell.length_c   1.000
_cell.angle_alpha   90.00
_cell.angle_beta   90.00
_cell.angle_gamma   90.00
#
_symmetry.space_group_name_H-M   'P 1'
#
loop_
_entity.id
_entity.type
_entity.pdbx_description
1 polymer ?
#
loop_
_entity_poly.entity_id
_entity_poly.type
_entity_poly.pdbx_seq_one_letter_code
_entity_poly.pdbx_strand_id
1 'polypeptide(L)'
;MTTIEVPANKGLDKTRRRRTILARSAILFILGPTILYALYLLLLAPAQYQTSTSFAVRGAEAAPMDALGVLGISAPTSNTLDARIVEEYIRSHAMVEGLRERYAFNEAYARFSLDPLSILPPGADRERATRFWRDKVRVRHDPASQSAHVEVSAYTPEDSLRLSQGVLTLSEELVNRMSDRAMTDLIEAAEREIERKREEYEAARDRLAEYQGQRFSGVDVATPAQQAMALVGSLDSQLAQKRTELATMSQTYQPDAPQLTGLRREIAALEAERARAVQRAMSTPGEQASGRQIEAQAVLMDYEFAQQAYTTALQAAESVRRQSINDRKYVVAYVPPREPEQSNWWRRLGNVFAVLIGSALLWGVGALIYSIIRDHME
;
A
#
# COMPACT_ATOMS: atom_id res chain seq x y z
N MET A 1 23.98 86.11 -42.24
CA MET A 1 24.23 84.70 -41.87
C MET A 1 23.74 84.51 -40.45
N THR A 2 22.49 84.08 -40.29
CA THR A 2 21.88 83.80 -38.98
C THR A 2 21.93 82.29 -38.76
N THR A 3 22.71 81.88 -37.77
CA THR A 3 22.88 80.48 -37.35
C THR A 3 21.62 79.98 -36.64
N ILE A 4 21.08 78.86 -37.12
CA ILE A 4 19.97 78.13 -36.51
C ILE A 4 20.55 77.26 -35.39
N GLU A 5 20.24 77.58 -34.13
CA GLU A 5 20.52 76.71 -32.99
C GLU A 5 19.52 75.55 -32.95
N VAL A 6 20.04 74.32 -33.05
CA VAL A 6 19.28 73.08 -32.86
C VAL A 6 19.27 72.74 -31.37
N PRO A 7 18.11 72.60 -30.70
CA PRO A 7 18.09 72.26 -29.28
C PRO A 7 18.53 70.81 -29.06
N ALA A 8 19.66 70.66 -28.38
CA ALA A 8 20.24 69.37 -28.00
C ALA A 8 19.43 68.66 -26.89
N ASN A 9 19.13 67.38 -27.15
CA ASN A 9 19.33 66.28 -26.21
C ASN A 9 18.50 66.18 -24.90
N LYS A 10 17.28 66.72 -24.82
CA LYS A 10 16.41 66.50 -23.63
C LYS A 10 15.70 65.14 -23.59
N GLY A 11 15.55 64.46 -24.72
CA GLY A 11 14.84 63.17 -24.84
C GLY A 11 15.65 61.95 -24.38
N LEU A 12 16.97 61.93 -24.67
CA LEU A 12 17.85 60.79 -24.35
C LEU A 12 18.19 60.73 -22.86
N ASP A 13 18.24 61.86 -22.15
CA ASP A 13 18.48 61.87 -20.70
C ASP A 13 17.29 61.33 -19.89
N LYS A 14 16.04 61.57 -20.35
CA LYS A 14 14.84 61.00 -19.72
C LYS A 14 14.78 59.49 -19.85
N THR A 15 15.12 58.93 -21.01
CA THR A 15 15.15 57.47 -21.24
C THR A 15 16.30 56.78 -20.49
N ARG A 16 17.48 57.42 -20.40
CA ARG A 16 18.64 56.91 -19.65
C ARG A 16 18.41 56.92 -18.13
N ARG A 17 17.79 57.98 -17.59
CA ARG A 17 17.41 58.07 -16.17
C ARG A 17 16.31 57.06 -15.79
N ARG A 18 15.37 56.76 -16.70
CA ARG A 18 14.34 55.72 -16.51
C ARG A 18 14.93 54.31 -16.47
N ARG A 19 15.83 53.98 -17.42
CA ARG A 19 16.52 52.67 -17.45
C ARG A 19 17.34 52.41 -16.19
N THR A 20 17.98 53.44 -15.63
CA THR A 20 18.76 53.30 -14.39
C THR A 20 17.89 53.14 -13.14
N ILE A 21 16.73 53.78 -13.06
CA ILE A 21 15.77 53.58 -11.96
C ILE A 21 15.17 52.18 -11.99
N LEU A 22 14.77 51.69 -13.17
CA LEU A 22 14.26 50.33 -13.34
C LEU A 22 15.34 49.28 -13.05
N ALA A 23 16.58 49.50 -13.48
CA ALA A 23 17.69 48.60 -13.16
C ALA A 23 17.98 48.57 -11.64
N ARG A 24 17.91 49.71 -10.95
CA ARG A 24 18.09 49.77 -9.49
C ARG A 24 16.96 49.08 -8.73
N SER A 25 15.70 49.24 -9.16
CA SER A 25 14.57 48.55 -8.55
C SER A 25 14.62 47.04 -8.80
N ALA A 26 15.07 46.61 -10.00
CA ALA A 26 15.33 45.21 -10.30
C ALA A 26 16.39 44.62 -9.37
N ILE A 27 17.55 45.29 -9.25
CA ILE A 27 18.65 44.83 -8.40
C ILE A 27 18.18 44.74 -6.95
N LEU A 28 17.51 45.76 -6.41
CA LEU A 28 17.07 45.75 -5.02
C LEU A 28 16.01 44.67 -4.75
N PHE A 29 15.06 44.48 -5.66
CA PHE A 29 13.97 43.52 -5.49
C PHE A 29 14.42 42.06 -5.69
N ILE A 30 15.46 41.84 -6.50
CA ILE A 30 16.00 40.49 -6.77
C ILE A 30 17.08 40.14 -5.74
N LEU A 31 18.06 41.03 -5.52
CA LEU A 31 19.15 40.79 -4.58
C LEU A 31 18.72 40.94 -3.12
N GLY A 32 17.76 41.81 -2.80
CA GLY A 32 17.28 42.01 -1.44
C GLY A 32 16.82 40.71 -0.74
N PRO A 33 15.78 40.02 -1.25
CA PRO A 33 15.29 38.77 -0.65
C PRO A 33 16.30 37.62 -0.72
N THR A 34 17.17 37.57 -1.75
CA THR A 34 18.20 36.54 -1.83
C THR A 34 19.33 36.73 -0.84
N ILE A 35 19.81 37.96 -0.65
CA ILE A 35 20.80 38.28 0.37
C ILE A 35 20.21 38.02 1.75
N LEU A 36 18.95 38.42 1.98
CA LEU A 36 18.27 38.15 3.25
C LEU A 36 18.16 36.63 3.52
N TYR A 37 17.80 35.84 2.51
CA TYR A 37 17.72 34.39 2.63
C TYR A 37 19.11 33.73 2.82
N ALA A 38 20.12 34.20 2.11
CA ALA A 38 21.50 33.73 2.28
C ALA A 38 22.03 34.05 3.69
N LEU A 39 21.73 35.25 4.19
CA LEU A 39 22.08 35.68 5.55
C LEU A 39 21.38 34.80 6.59
N TYR A 40 20.09 34.51 6.40
CA TYR A 40 19.35 33.56 7.24
C TYR A 40 20.00 32.17 7.25
N LEU A 41 20.38 31.64 6.08
CA LEU A 41 21.04 30.33 6.01
C LEU A 41 22.42 30.30 6.67
N LEU A 42 23.16 31.41 6.64
CA LEU A 42 24.53 31.49 7.15
C LEU A 42 24.60 31.77 8.66
N LEU A 43 23.66 32.56 9.19
CA LEU A 43 23.69 32.98 10.60
C LEU A 43 22.69 32.25 11.50
N LEU A 44 21.51 31.85 10.98
CA LEU A 44 20.42 31.32 11.79
C LEU A 44 20.16 29.83 11.56
N ALA A 45 20.26 29.34 10.31
CA ALA A 45 19.85 27.98 9.99
C ALA A 45 20.89 26.93 10.45
N PRO A 46 20.52 25.97 11.32
CA PRO A 46 21.46 24.95 11.77
C PRO A 46 21.88 24.02 10.62
N ALA A 47 23.10 23.49 10.70
CA ALA A 47 23.54 22.40 9.84
C ALA A 47 22.58 21.21 9.98
N GLN A 48 22.29 20.53 8.86
CA GLN A 48 21.44 19.34 8.89
C GLN A 48 22.13 18.21 8.16
N TYR A 49 22.09 17.06 8.77
CA TYR A 49 22.65 15.81 8.31
C TYR A 49 21.51 14.93 7.85
N GLN A 50 21.71 14.23 6.74
CA GLN A 50 20.67 13.44 6.12
C GLN A 50 21.14 12.01 5.91
N THR A 51 20.50 11.09 6.60
CA THR A 51 20.69 9.66 6.43
C THR A 51 19.66 9.16 5.43
N SER A 52 20.11 8.48 4.39
CA SER A 52 19.24 7.80 3.44
C SER A 52 19.23 6.30 3.73
N THR A 53 18.05 5.71 3.60
CA THR A 53 17.83 4.27 3.69
C THR A 53 16.94 3.86 2.53
N SER A 54 17.26 2.75 1.90
CA SER A 54 16.37 2.15 0.90
C SER A 54 16.04 0.73 1.31
N PHE A 55 14.74 0.43 1.38
CA PHE A 55 14.26 -0.90 1.68
C PHE A 55 13.18 -1.32 0.69
N ALA A 56 13.05 -2.62 0.50
CA ALA A 56 11.95 -3.22 -0.24
C ALA A 56 11.11 -4.02 0.76
N VAL A 57 9.79 -3.91 0.63
CA VAL A 57 8.87 -4.78 1.36
C VAL A 57 8.76 -6.05 0.54
N ARG A 58 9.32 -7.16 1.04
CA ARG A 58 9.12 -8.46 0.39
C ARG A 58 8.00 -9.20 1.09
N GLY A 59 6.96 -9.48 0.31
CA GLY A 59 5.94 -10.44 0.67
C GLY A 59 6.45 -11.87 0.54
N ALA A 60 5.87 -12.76 1.33
CA ALA A 60 5.88 -14.19 1.04
C ALA A 60 5.38 -14.48 -0.38
N GLU A 61 5.88 -15.55 -1.02
CA GLU A 61 5.26 -16.06 -2.23
C GLU A 61 3.79 -16.36 -1.93
N ALA A 62 2.88 -15.82 -2.76
CA ALA A 62 1.46 -16.07 -2.57
C ALA A 62 1.23 -17.59 -2.56
N ALA A 63 0.41 -18.08 -1.63
CA ALA A 63 -0.03 -19.47 -1.65
C ALA A 63 -0.52 -19.80 -3.07
N PRO A 64 -0.29 -21.02 -3.59
CA PRO A 64 -0.93 -21.42 -4.84
C PRO A 64 -2.43 -21.18 -4.67
N MET A 65 -2.96 -20.25 -5.49
CA MET A 65 -4.33 -19.73 -5.41
C MET A 65 -5.39 -20.85 -5.38
N ASP A 66 -5.07 -22.02 -5.92
CA ASP A 66 -5.95 -23.20 -5.91
C ASP A 66 -6.23 -23.74 -4.50
N ALA A 67 -5.26 -23.74 -3.57
CA ALA A 67 -5.49 -24.29 -2.23
C ALA A 67 -6.38 -23.37 -1.38
N LEU A 68 -6.18 -22.06 -1.48
CA LEU A 68 -6.99 -21.07 -0.75
C LEU A 68 -8.37 -20.87 -1.38
N GLY A 69 -8.44 -20.96 -2.70
CA GLY A 69 -9.72 -20.96 -3.42
C GLY A 69 -10.62 -22.09 -2.95
N VAL A 70 -10.09 -23.31 -2.81
CA VAL A 70 -10.86 -24.47 -2.31
C VAL A 70 -11.46 -24.23 -0.92
N LEU A 71 -10.75 -23.52 -0.05
CA LEU A 71 -11.26 -23.15 1.28
C LEU A 71 -12.25 -21.96 1.23
N GLY A 72 -12.50 -21.38 0.06
CA GLY A 72 -13.26 -20.15 -0.08
C GLY A 72 -12.58 -18.94 0.57
N ILE A 73 -11.28 -19.04 0.85
CA ILE A 73 -10.53 -17.98 1.53
C ILE A 73 -9.83 -17.12 0.49
N SER A 74 -10.10 -15.82 0.52
CA SER A 74 -9.31 -14.87 -0.26
C SER A 74 -7.97 -14.64 0.40
N ALA A 75 -6.89 -15.03 -0.30
CA ALA A 75 -5.56 -14.59 0.06
C ALA A 75 -5.46 -13.06 -0.10
N PRO A 76 -4.86 -12.33 0.86
CA PRO A 76 -4.52 -10.94 0.63
C PRO A 76 -3.42 -10.85 -0.43
N THR A 77 -3.78 -10.52 -1.67
CA THR A 77 -2.88 -10.44 -2.84
C THR A 77 -2.02 -9.17 -2.89
N SER A 78 -1.79 -8.49 -1.76
CA SER A 78 -1.44 -7.07 -1.78
C SER A 78 0.00 -6.72 -1.42
N ASN A 79 0.99 -7.31 -2.09
CA ASN A 79 2.40 -6.89 -1.91
C ASN A 79 2.62 -5.40 -2.28
N THR A 80 1.80 -4.83 -3.17
CA THR A 80 1.87 -3.42 -3.59
C THR A 80 1.18 -2.44 -2.64
N LEU A 81 0.21 -2.89 -1.83
CA LEU A 81 -0.42 -2.04 -0.81
C LEU A 81 0.53 -1.82 0.38
N ASP A 82 1.38 -2.80 0.68
CA ASP A 82 2.23 -2.79 1.87
C ASP A 82 3.25 -1.64 1.86
N ALA A 83 3.87 -1.32 0.71
CA ALA A 83 4.87 -0.24 0.62
C ALA A 83 4.25 1.16 0.80
N ARG A 84 3.04 1.38 0.27
CA ARG A 84 2.31 2.64 0.45
C ARG A 84 1.84 2.82 1.90
N ILE A 85 1.38 1.74 2.53
CA ILE A 85 0.99 1.74 3.95
C ILE A 85 2.20 2.11 4.81
N VAL A 86 3.37 1.56 4.50
CA VAL A 86 4.61 1.94 5.19
C VAL A 86 4.95 3.42 4.99
N GLU A 87 4.81 3.98 3.78
CA GLU A 87 5.00 5.41 3.56
C GLU A 87 4.07 6.26 4.43
N GLU A 88 2.78 5.94 4.46
CA GLU A 88 1.80 6.67 5.28
C GLU A 88 2.10 6.52 6.77
N TYR A 89 2.52 5.33 7.20
CA TYR A 89 2.96 5.07 8.57
C TYR A 89 4.18 5.90 8.96
N ILE A 90 5.20 5.99 8.12
CA ILE A 90 6.40 6.81 8.38
C ILE A 90 6.02 8.28 8.60
N ARG A 91 5.00 8.79 7.90
CA ARG A 91 4.51 10.18 8.04
C ARG A 91 3.46 10.36 9.15
N SER A 92 3.11 9.29 9.86
CA SER A 92 2.03 9.26 10.84
C SER A 92 2.49 9.67 12.24
N HIS A 93 1.50 9.95 13.10
CA HIS A 93 1.68 10.19 14.53
C HIS A 93 2.27 8.96 15.24
N ALA A 94 1.93 7.75 14.80
CA ALA A 94 2.38 6.51 15.44
C ALA A 94 3.90 6.28 15.24
N MET A 95 4.46 6.71 14.11
CA MET A 95 5.91 6.71 13.90
C MET A 95 6.60 7.65 14.88
N VAL A 96 6.09 8.87 15.03
CA VAL A 96 6.65 9.87 15.96
C VAL A 96 6.59 9.39 17.41
N GLU A 97 5.51 8.74 17.80
CA GLU A 97 5.36 8.15 19.13
C GLU A 97 6.40 7.05 19.38
N GLY A 98 6.55 6.11 18.44
CA GLY A 98 7.59 5.08 18.54
C GLY A 98 9.02 5.66 18.59
N LEU A 99 9.31 6.70 17.81
CA LEU A 99 10.60 7.39 17.84
C LEU A 99 10.83 8.16 19.15
N ARG A 100 9.78 8.73 19.75
CA ARG A 100 9.84 9.40 21.06
C ARG A 100 10.15 8.41 22.18
N GLU A 101 9.53 7.24 22.15
CA GLU A 101 9.70 6.22 23.18
C GLU A 101 11.06 5.53 23.13
N ARG A 102 11.57 5.22 21.93
CA ARG A 102 12.73 4.33 21.76
C ARG A 102 13.97 4.95 21.13
N TYR A 103 13.83 6.09 20.43
CA TYR A 103 14.91 6.65 19.60
C TYR A 103 15.24 8.11 19.93
N ALA A 104 14.84 8.60 21.11
CA ALA A 104 15.19 9.92 21.62
C ALA A 104 14.85 11.06 20.64
N PHE A 105 13.66 10.98 20.02
CA PHE A 105 13.18 11.98 19.06
C PHE A 105 13.14 13.40 19.63
N ASN A 106 12.66 13.57 20.86
CA ASN A 106 12.56 14.90 21.46
C ASN A 106 13.95 15.52 21.67
N GLU A 107 14.91 14.74 22.15
CA GLU A 107 16.28 15.19 22.42
C GLU A 107 17.03 15.58 21.14
N ALA A 108 16.81 14.84 20.05
CA ALA A 108 17.38 15.14 18.73
C ALA A 108 16.99 16.52 18.18
N TYR A 109 15.83 17.05 18.59
CA TYR A 109 15.25 18.30 18.07
C TYR A 109 15.05 19.40 19.11
N ALA A 110 15.35 19.14 20.39
CA ALA A 110 15.22 20.10 21.49
C ALA A 110 16.42 21.05 21.63
N ARG A 111 17.52 20.83 20.89
CA ARG A 111 18.72 21.68 20.98
C ARG A 111 18.40 23.13 20.62
N PHE A 112 19.00 24.05 21.37
CA PHE A 112 18.86 25.50 21.15
C PHE A 112 19.37 25.87 19.76
N SER A 113 18.50 26.54 19.00
CA SER A 113 18.76 27.13 17.70
C SER A 113 18.16 28.54 17.68
N LEU A 114 18.79 29.46 16.96
CA LEU A 114 18.27 30.82 16.80
C LEU A 114 17.04 30.89 15.87
N ASP A 115 16.69 29.77 15.22
CA ASP A 115 15.53 29.65 14.34
C ASP A 115 14.35 28.92 15.04
N PRO A 116 13.26 29.62 15.38
CA PRO A 116 12.08 29.03 16.02
C PRO A 116 11.40 27.91 15.21
N LEU A 117 11.57 27.89 13.89
CA LEU A 117 11.01 26.84 13.02
C LEU A 117 11.84 25.56 13.04
N SER A 118 13.11 25.66 13.46
CA SER A 118 14.03 24.53 13.57
C SER A 118 13.94 23.82 14.92
N ILE A 119 13.25 24.36 15.91
CA ILE A 119 13.19 23.77 17.25
C ILE A 119 11.85 23.06 17.44
N LEU A 120 11.92 21.86 18.01
CA LEU A 120 10.75 21.24 18.62
C LEU A 120 10.78 21.55 20.12
N PRO A 121 9.81 22.32 20.66
CA PRO A 121 9.77 22.61 22.08
C PRO A 121 9.67 21.32 22.91
N PRO A 122 10.38 21.23 24.05
CA PRO A 122 10.18 20.13 24.98
C PRO A 122 8.72 20.10 25.43
N GLY A 123 8.07 18.94 25.30
CA GLY A 123 6.64 18.80 25.60
C GLY A 123 5.69 19.27 24.49
N ALA A 124 6.16 19.46 23.25
CA ALA A 124 5.29 19.69 22.10
C ALA A 124 4.17 18.64 22.01
N ASP A 125 2.97 19.10 21.66
CA ASP A 125 1.83 18.23 21.40
C ASP A 125 2.10 17.27 20.23
N ARG A 126 1.25 16.25 20.11
CA ARG A 126 1.43 15.19 19.12
C ARG A 126 1.33 15.74 17.70
N GLU A 127 0.44 16.69 17.46
CA GLU A 127 0.17 17.31 16.18
C GLU A 127 1.36 18.16 15.69
N ARG A 128 1.96 18.96 16.57
CA ARG A 128 3.15 19.77 16.27
C ARG A 128 4.36 18.88 16.06
N ALA A 129 4.56 17.86 16.89
CA ALA A 129 5.64 16.89 16.69
C ALA A 129 5.52 16.16 15.36
N THR A 130 4.29 15.77 14.97
CA THR A 130 4.02 15.09 13.69
C THR A 130 4.23 16.01 12.50
N ARG A 131 3.75 17.26 12.58
CA ARG A 131 3.98 18.26 11.53
C ARG A 131 5.47 18.53 11.35
N PHE A 132 6.19 18.73 12.45
CA PHE A 132 7.63 18.91 12.44
C PHE A 132 8.35 17.71 11.83
N TRP A 133 7.96 16.48 12.21
CA TRP A 133 8.53 15.26 11.67
C TRP A 133 8.34 15.13 10.16
N ARG A 134 7.17 15.49 9.62
CA ARG A 134 6.88 15.48 8.18
C ARG A 134 7.81 16.38 7.37
N ASP A 135 8.34 17.44 7.98
CA ASP A 135 9.33 18.32 7.35
C ASP A 135 10.76 17.72 7.41
N LYS A 136 11.01 16.81 8.36
CA LYS A 136 12.32 16.15 8.57
C LYS A 136 12.48 14.83 7.82
N VAL A 137 11.36 14.18 7.47
CA VAL A 137 11.37 12.92 6.71
C VAL A 137 10.88 13.12 5.28
N ARG A 138 11.62 12.60 4.31
CA ARG A 138 11.14 12.45 2.94
C ARG A 138 11.07 10.98 2.59
N VAL A 139 9.90 10.53 2.17
CA VAL A 139 9.68 9.17 1.68
C VAL A 139 9.33 9.24 0.21
N ARG A 140 9.94 8.35 -0.58
CA ARG A 140 9.65 8.16 -1.99
C ARG A 140 9.43 6.68 -2.25
N HIS A 141 8.24 6.33 -2.69
CA HIS A 141 7.92 4.97 -3.13
C HIS A 141 8.02 4.88 -4.65
N ASP A 142 8.69 3.82 -5.14
CA ASP A 142 8.70 3.45 -6.55
C ASP A 142 7.84 2.19 -6.76
N PRO A 143 6.64 2.32 -7.36
CA PRO A 143 5.75 1.19 -7.61
C PRO A 143 6.34 0.11 -8.52
N ALA A 144 7.29 0.47 -9.40
CA ALA A 144 7.88 -0.48 -10.34
C ALA A 144 8.86 -1.43 -9.64
N SER A 145 9.65 -0.90 -8.70
CA SER A 145 10.65 -1.67 -7.94
C SER A 145 10.15 -2.14 -6.56
N GLN A 146 8.95 -1.76 -6.15
CA GLN A 146 8.39 -2.00 -4.80
C GLN A 146 9.34 -1.57 -3.67
N SER A 147 10.15 -0.54 -3.95
CA SER A 147 11.14 -0.02 -3.02
C SER A 147 10.69 1.33 -2.46
N ALA A 148 11.04 1.56 -1.20
CA ALA A 148 10.86 2.82 -0.52
C ALA A 148 12.24 3.41 -0.21
N HIS A 149 12.44 4.65 -0.66
CA HIS A 149 13.59 5.46 -0.30
C HIS A 149 13.18 6.46 0.78
N VAL A 150 13.84 6.38 1.93
CA VAL A 150 13.57 7.22 3.08
C VAL A 150 14.80 8.06 3.40
N GLU A 151 14.59 9.35 3.54
CA GLU A 151 15.61 10.32 3.93
C GLU A 151 15.19 10.97 5.25
N VAL A 152 15.99 10.78 6.31
CA VAL A 152 15.76 11.39 7.62
C VAL A 152 16.78 12.48 7.87
N SER A 153 16.31 13.70 8.12
CA SER A 153 17.16 14.87 8.38
C SER A 153 17.19 15.23 9.86
N ALA A 154 18.38 15.29 10.47
CA ALA A 154 18.58 15.73 11.85
C ALA A 154 19.72 16.75 11.97
N TYR A 155 19.96 17.28 13.17
CA TYR A 155 20.99 18.32 13.40
C TYR A 155 22.39 17.77 13.66
N THR A 156 22.50 16.48 13.98
CA THR A 156 23.77 15.77 14.13
C THR A 156 23.76 14.52 13.23
N PRO A 157 24.93 14.03 12.79
CA PRO A 157 25.03 12.77 12.07
C PRO A 157 24.47 11.60 12.87
N GLU A 158 24.75 11.56 14.18
CA GLU A 158 24.37 10.46 15.07
C GLU A 158 22.85 10.42 15.28
N ASP A 159 22.21 11.57 15.47
CA ASP A 159 20.75 11.64 15.60
C ASP A 159 20.06 11.28 14.28
N SER A 160 20.63 11.68 13.14
CA SER A 160 20.09 11.33 11.82
C SER A 160 20.13 9.82 11.59
N LEU A 161 21.24 9.18 11.96
CA LEU A 161 21.41 7.74 11.89
C LEU A 161 20.45 7.01 12.84
N ARG A 162 20.42 7.41 14.12
CA ARG A 162 19.56 6.80 15.15
C ARG A 162 18.08 6.87 14.78
N LEU A 163 17.60 8.02 14.31
CA LEU A 163 16.22 8.17 13.87
C LEU A 163 15.92 7.37 12.60
N SER A 164 16.86 7.32 11.64
CA SER A 164 16.69 6.50 10.44
C SER A 164 16.63 5.00 10.75
N GLN A 165 17.43 4.53 11.70
CA GLN A 165 17.36 3.17 12.23
C GLN A 165 16.00 2.90 12.88
N GLY A 166 15.51 3.85 13.69
CA GLY A 166 14.19 3.74 14.30
C GLY A 166 13.07 3.67 13.27
N VAL A 167 13.13 4.48 12.21
CA VAL A 167 12.16 4.41 11.12
C VAL A 167 12.16 3.03 10.47
N LEU A 168 13.34 2.45 10.20
CA LEU A 168 13.45 1.12 9.62
C LEU A 168 12.86 0.04 10.53
N THR A 169 13.28 0.00 11.81
CA THR A 169 12.80 -0.99 12.78
C THR A 169 11.30 -0.89 13.02
N LEU A 170 10.77 0.33 13.20
CA LEU A 170 9.33 0.54 13.42
C LEU A 170 8.51 0.15 12.18
N SER A 171 9.03 0.41 10.98
CA SER A 171 8.38 0.00 9.73
C SER A 171 8.38 -1.51 9.57
N GLU A 172 9.49 -2.18 9.91
CA GLU A 172 9.58 -3.64 9.96
C GLU A 172 8.58 -4.25 10.94
N GLU A 173 8.48 -3.71 12.15
CA GLU A 173 7.49 -4.14 13.15
C GLU A 173 6.04 -3.96 12.70
N LEU A 174 5.74 -2.89 11.94
CA LEU A 174 4.41 -2.73 11.36
C LEU A 174 4.11 -3.85 10.35
N VAL A 175 5.02 -4.07 9.38
CA VAL A 175 4.86 -5.09 8.34
C VAL A 175 4.73 -6.48 8.98
N ASN A 176 5.59 -6.79 9.95
CA ASN A 176 5.54 -8.05 10.69
C ASN A 176 4.21 -8.23 11.41
N ARG A 177 3.72 -7.21 12.14
CA ARG A 177 2.40 -7.29 12.82
C ARG A 177 1.23 -7.47 11.86
N MET A 178 1.26 -6.79 10.71
CA MET A 178 0.23 -6.96 9.68
C MET A 178 0.26 -8.37 9.09
N SER A 179 1.46 -8.90 8.81
CA SER A 179 1.66 -10.26 8.35
C SER A 179 1.19 -11.29 9.36
N ASP A 180 1.56 -11.13 10.63
CA ASP A 180 1.20 -12.05 11.72
C ASP A 180 -0.33 -12.07 11.93
N ARG A 181 -0.99 -10.90 11.87
CA ARG A 181 -2.45 -10.81 11.94
C ARG A 181 -3.12 -11.50 10.74
N ALA A 182 -2.68 -11.20 9.52
CA ALA A 182 -3.25 -11.83 8.32
C ALA A 182 -3.09 -13.36 8.32
N MET A 183 -1.95 -13.85 8.80
CA MET A 183 -1.71 -15.30 8.94
C MET A 183 -2.60 -15.92 10.01
N THR A 184 -2.81 -15.24 11.13
CA THR A 184 -3.73 -15.70 12.19
C THR A 184 -5.15 -15.83 11.65
N ASP A 185 -5.65 -14.80 10.96
CA ASP A 185 -6.99 -14.80 10.37
C ASP A 185 -7.15 -15.95 9.34
N LEU A 186 -6.09 -16.24 8.58
CA LEU A 186 -6.06 -17.31 7.59
C LEU A 186 -6.12 -18.71 8.22
N ILE A 187 -5.35 -18.94 9.29
CA ILE A 187 -5.36 -20.20 10.04
C ILE A 187 -6.74 -20.44 10.66
N GLU A 188 -7.31 -19.43 11.32
CA GLU A 188 -8.64 -19.57 11.92
C GLU A 188 -9.72 -19.85 10.86
N ALA A 189 -9.61 -19.25 9.67
CA ALA A 189 -10.53 -19.53 8.57
C ALA A 189 -10.39 -20.97 8.05
N ALA A 190 -9.16 -21.48 7.94
CA ALA A 190 -8.91 -22.87 7.53
C ALA A 190 -9.44 -23.87 8.58
N GLU A 191 -9.25 -23.61 9.88
CA GLU A 191 -9.79 -24.44 10.96
C GLU A 191 -11.32 -24.51 10.95
N ARG A 192 -11.99 -23.35 10.76
CA ARG A 192 -13.45 -23.30 10.63
C ARG A 192 -13.96 -24.10 9.43
N GLU A 193 -13.25 -24.05 8.30
CA GLU A 193 -13.63 -24.78 7.09
C GLU A 193 -13.43 -26.29 7.25
N ILE A 194 -12.35 -26.73 7.91
CA ILE A 194 -12.16 -28.16 8.24
C ILE A 194 -13.32 -28.67 9.09
N GLU A 195 -13.69 -27.96 10.15
CA GLU A 195 -14.75 -28.42 11.05
C GLU A 195 -16.10 -28.47 10.34
N ARG A 196 -16.41 -27.47 9.52
CA ARG A 196 -17.61 -27.45 8.68
C ARG A 196 -17.66 -28.66 7.73
N LYS A 197 -16.54 -28.98 7.07
CA LYS A 197 -16.45 -30.15 6.17
C LYS A 197 -16.48 -31.48 6.90
N ARG A 198 -15.97 -31.51 8.13
CA ARG A 198 -16.05 -32.68 9.01
C ARG A 198 -17.49 -32.98 9.39
N GLU A 199 -18.26 -31.98 9.83
CA GLU A 199 -19.68 -32.13 10.15
C GLU A 199 -20.49 -32.62 8.94
N GLU A 200 -20.22 -32.07 7.74
CA GLU A 200 -20.83 -32.53 6.49
C GLU A 200 -20.49 -34.02 6.20
N TYR A 201 -19.24 -34.42 6.42
CA TYR A 201 -18.79 -35.80 6.24
C TYR A 201 -19.40 -36.76 7.26
N GLU A 202 -19.43 -36.40 8.54
CA GLU A 202 -20.02 -37.23 9.60
C GLU A 202 -21.52 -37.42 9.37
N ALA A 203 -22.23 -36.35 8.98
CA ALA A 203 -23.66 -36.43 8.63
C ALA A 203 -23.91 -37.33 7.40
N ALA A 204 -23.04 -37.30 6.38
CA ALA A 204 -23.16 -38.17 5.21
C ALA A 204 -22.83 -39.64 5.54
N ARG A 205 -21.83 -39.86 6.41
CA ARG A 205 -21.46 -41.19 6.91
C ARG A 205 -22.60 -41.82 7.71
N ASP A 206 -23.22 -41.05 8.59
CA ASP A 206 -24.31 -41.55 9.43
C ASP A 206 -25.55 -41.88 8.60
N ARG A 207 -25.87 -41.07 7.56
CA ARG A 207 -26.91 -41.41 6.56
C ARG A 207 -26.61 -42.71 5.82
N LEU A 208 -25.34 -42.94 5.44
CA LEU A 208 -24.92 -44.19 4.79
C LEU A 208 -25.03 -45.39 5.74
N ALA A 209 -24.62 -45.23 7.00
CA ALA A 209 -24.72 -46.27 8.02
C ALA A 209 -26.18 -46.63 8.32
N GLU A 210 -27.07 -45.63 8.42
CA GLU A 210 -28.51 -45.83 8.59
C GLU A 210 -29.10 -46.60 7.40
N TYR A 211 -28.74 -46.21 6.18
CA TYR A 211 -29.18 -46.91 4.97
C TYR A 211 -28.71 -48.37 4.94
N GLN A 212 -27.43 -48.63 5.25
CA GLN A 212 -26.86 -49.98 5.28
C GLN A 212 -27.42 -50.85 6.41
N GLY A 213 -27.60 -50.28 7.61
CA GLY A 213 -28.12 -50.97 8.78
C GLY A 213 -29.60 -51.33 8.67
N GLN A 214 -30.38 -50.53 7.93
CA GLN A 214 -31.80 -50.82 7.69
C GLN A 214 -32.06 -51.66 6.43
N ARG A 215 -31.18 -51.64 5.41
CA ARG A 215 -31.68 -51.91 4.04
C ARG A 215 -30.72 -52.44 2.96
N PHE A 216 -29.76 -53.32 3.28
CA PHE A 216 -28.99 -54.20 2.35
C PHE A 216 -27.51 -53.81 2.16
N SER A 217 -26.66 -54.83 2.03
CA SER A 217 -25.21 -54.76 1.81
C SER A 217 -24.88 -55.06 0.35
N GLY A 218 -24.29 -54.10 -0.36
CA GLY A 218 -23.72 -54.30 -1.69
C GLY A 218 -24.36 -53.41 -2.76
N VAL A 219 -23.83 -52.20 -2.90
CA VAL A 219 -24.05 -51.34 -4.07
C VAL A 219 -22.68 -50.88 -4.53
N ASP A 220 -22.31 -51.28 -5.74
CA ASP A 220 -21.08 -50.87 -6.42
C ASP A 220 -21.42 -49.67 -7.32
N VAL A 221 -20.62 -48.60 -7.23
CA VAL A 221 -20.88 -47.34 -7.94
C VAL A 221 -20.57 -47.52 -9.42
N ALA A 222 -21.58 -47.39 -10.28
CA ALA A 222 -21.40 -47.45 -11.74
C ALA A 222 -20.57 -46.28 -12.29
N THR A 223 -19.88 -46.51 -13.41
CA THR A 223 -19.01 -45.57 -14.16
C THR A 223 -19.55 -44.15 -14.43
N PRO A 224 -20.87 -43.89 -14.60
CA PRO A 224 -21.40 -42.53 -14.77
C PRO A 224 -21.20 -41.61 -13.55
N ALA A 225 -21.17 -42.18 -12.34
CA ALA A 225 -20.99 -41.40 -11.11
C ALA A 225 -19.55 -40.89 -10.97
N GLN A 226 -18.54 -41.66 -11.40
CA GLN A 226 -17.13 -41.21 -11.43
C GLN A 226 -16.93 -40.01 -12.38
N GLN A 227 -17.58 -40.02 -13.55
CA GLN A 227 -17.53 -38.89 -14.48
C GLN A 227 -18.20 -37.64 -13.91
N ALA A 228 -19.30 -37.81 -13.19
CA ALA A 228 -19.98 -36.71 -12.54
C ALA A 228 -19.21 -36.17 -11.32
N MET A 229 -18.48 -37.02 -10.58
CA MET A 229 -17.55 -36.58 -9.54
C MET A 229 -16.43 -35.71 -10.09
N ALA A 230 -15.85 -36.11 -11.23
CA ALA A 230 -14.83 -35.29 -11.90
C ALA A 230 -15.39 -33.92 -12.32
N LEU A 231 -16.64 -33.87 -12.82
CA LEU A 231 -17.31 -32.61 -13.15
C LEU A 231 -17.60 -31.75 -11.92
N VAL A 232 -18.09 -32.35 -10.83
CA VAL A 232 -18.35 -31.63 -9.57
C VAL A 232 -17.05 -31.08 -8.99
N GLY A 233 -15.97 -31.85 -9.00
CA GLY A 233 -14.64 -31.37 -8.59
C GLY A 233 -14.15 -30.19 -9.43
N SER A 234 -14.36 -30.23 -10.75
CA SER A 234 -14.06 -29.10 -11.64
C SER A 234 -14.91 -27.87 -11.35
N LEU A 235 -16.21 -28.03 -11.09
CA LEU A 235 -17.12 -26.94 -10.73
C LEU A 235 -16.78 -26.36 -9.36
N ASP A 236 -16.40 -27.19 -8.39
CA ASP A 236 -15.93 -26.75 -7.08
C ASP A 236 -14.64 -25.91 -7.19
N SER A 237 -13.71 -26.32 -8.06
CA SER A 237 -12.51 -25.52 -8.37
C SER A 237 -12.85 -24.17 -9.01
N GLN A 238 -13.85 -24.10 -9.90
CA GLN A 238 -14.28 -22.85 -10.52
C GLN A 238 -15.01 -21.94 -9.51
N LEU A 239 -15.87 -22.51 -8.67
CA LEU A 239 -16.56 -21.80 -7.59
C LEU A 239 -15.58 -21.21 -6.59
N ALA A 240 -14.57 -21.99 -6.20
CA ALA A 240 -13.44 -21.57 -5.40
C ALA A 240 -12.74 -20.32 -5.95
N GLN A 241 -12.37 -20.34 -7.23
CA GLN A 241 -11.72 -19.20 -7.90
C GLN A 241 -12.65 -17.98 -7.96
N LYS A 242 -13.92 -18.16 -8.32
CA LYS A 242 -14.90 -17.06 -8.44
C LYS A 242 -15.27 -16.43 -7.11
N ARG A 243 -15.40 -17.21 -6.03
CA ARG A 243 -15.62 -16.69 -4.68
C ARG A 243 -14.41 -15.89 -4.18
N THR A 244 -13.20 -16.34 -4.53
CA THR A 244 -11.97 -15.61 -4.23
C THR A 244 -11.91 -14.28 -4.98
N GLU A 245 -12.26 -14.27 -6.26
CA GLU A 245 -12.40 -13.05 -7.05
C GLU A 245 -13.40 -12.09 -6.42
N LEU A 246 -14.55 -12.61 -5.94
CA LEU A 246 -15.61 -11.80 -5.31
C LEU A 246 -15.13 -11.16 -4.02
N ALA A 247 -14.50 -11.94 -3.14
CA ALA A 247 -14.02 -11.42 -1.87
C ALA A 247 -12.88 -10.41 -2.08
N THR A 248 -11.99 -10.62 -3.06
CA THR A 248 -10.96 -9.62 -3.44
C THR A 248 -11.59 -8.33 -3.95
N MET A 249 -12.55 -8.41 -4.87
CA MET A 249 -13.24 -7.22 -5.40
C MET A 249 -14.05 -6.50 -4.32
N SER A 250 -14.64 -7.23 -3.37
CA SER A 250 -15.45 -6.64 -2.29
C SER A 250 -14.66 -5.74 -1.33
N GLN A 251 -13.33 -5.92 -1.26
CA GLN A 251 -12.45 -5.05 -0.47
C GLN A 251 -12.24 -3.67 -1.11
N THR A 252 -12.42 -3.57 -2.43
CA THR A 252 -12.16 -2.34 -3.20
C THR A 252 -13.45 -1.65 -3.65
N TYR A 253 -14.48 -2.42 -3.99
CA TYR A 253 -15.72 -1.92 -4.56
C TYR A 253 -16.85 -1.87 -3.53
N GLN A 254 -17.76 -0.91 -3.69
CA GLN A 254 -18.97 -0.82 -2.85
C GLN A 254 -19.87 -2.06 -3.06
N PRO A 255 -20.63 -2.49 -2.03
CA PRO A 255 -21.40 -3.75 -2.06
C PRO A 255 -22.37 -3.94 -3.24
N ASP A 256 -22.85 -2.83 -3.82
CA ASP A 256 -23.82 -2.77 -4.92
C ASP A 256 -23.19 -2.46 -6.29
N ALA A 257 -21.85 -2.51 -6.39
CA ALA A 257 -21.17 -2.28 -7.66
C ALA A 257 -21.65 -3.28 -8.73
N PRO A 258 -21.89 -2.84 -9.99
CA PRO A 258 -22.30 -3.73 -11.08
C PRO A 258 -21.37 -4.92 -11.30
N GLN A 259 -20.06 -4.73 -11.07
CA GLN A 259 -19.05 -5.79 -11.18
C GLN A 259 -19.25 -6.91 -10.15
N LEU A 260 -19.50 -6.56 -8.88
CA LEU A 260 -19.80 -7.53 -7.82
C LEU A 260 -21.13 -8.26 -8.09
N THR A 261 -22.13 -7.53 -8.61
CA THR A 261 -23.41 -8.12 -8.96
C THR A 261 -23.28 -9.13 -10.10
N GLY A 262 -22.47 -8.84 -11.12
CA GLY A 262 -22.15 -9.78 -12.20
C GLY A 262 -21.48 -11.05 -11.66
N LEU A 263 -20.49 -10.89 -10.79
CA LEU A 263 -19.75 -12.01 -10.23
C LEU A 263 -20.59 -12.89 -9.29
N ARG A 264 -21.48 -12.29 -8.48
CA ARG A 264 -22.47 -13.04 -7.68
C ARG A 264 -23.41 -13.87 -8.57
N ARG A 265 -23.81 -13.35 -9.74
CA ARG A 265 -24.64 -14.09 -10.69
C ARG A 265 -23.89 -15.26 -11.33
N GLU A 266 -22.61 -15.07 -11.66
CA GLU A 266 -21.76 -16.16 -12.15
C GLU A 266 -21.62 -17.27 -11.09
N ILE A 267 -21.36 -16.91 -9.83
CA ILE A 267 -21.31 -17.87 -8.72
C ILE A 267 -22.64 -18.62 -8.58
N ALA A 268 -23.77 -17.91 -8.59
CA ALA A 268 -25.09 -18.55 -8.50
C ALA A 268 -25.38 -19.49 -9.68
N ALA A 269 -24.91 -19.15 -10.88
CA ALA A 269 -25.01 -20.03 -12.05
C ALA A 269 -24.17 -21.30 -11.89
N LEU A 270 -22.92 -21.17 -11.43
CA LEU A 270 -22.04 -22.31 -11.15
C LEU A 270 -22.59 -23.20 -10.02
N GLU A 271 -23.16 -22.62 -8.96
CA GLU A 271 -23.81 -23.37 -7.88
C GLU A 271 -25.02 -24.16 -8.41
N ALA A 272 -25.84 -23.55 -9.26
CA ALA A 272 -26.97 -24.22 -9.89
C ALA A 272 -26.51 -25.35 -10.83
N GLU A 273 -25.40 -25.16 -11.55
CA GLU A 273 -24.83 -26.18 -12.43
C GLU A 273 -24.23 -27.35 -11.63
N ARG A 274 -23.55 -27.06 -10.52
CA ARG A 274 -23.07 -28.06 -9.56
C ARG A 274 -24.21 -28.89 -9.01
N ALA A 275 -25.30 -28.26 -8.57
CA ALA A 275 -26.49 -28.97 -8.08
C ALA A 275 -27.07 -29.91 -9.14
N ARG A 276 -27.13 -29.48 -10.40
CA ARG A 276 -27.57 -30.35 -11.52
C ARG A 276 -26.59 -31.49 -11.82
N ALA A 277 -25.28 -31.26 -11.66
CA ALA A 277 -24.27 -32.29 -11.85
C ALA A 277 -24.38 -33.38 -10.77
N VAL A 278 -24.53 -32.99 -9.51
CA VAL A 278 -24.83 -33.90 -8.39
C VAL A 278 -26.12 -34.67 -8.66
N GLN A 279 -27.20 -33.99 -9.05
CA GLN A 279 -28.48 -34.66 -9.31
C GLN A 279 -28.41 -35.65 -10.49
N ARG A 280 -27.68 -35.34 -11.56
CA ARG A 280 -27.42 -36.28 -12.66
C ARG A 280 -26.60 -37.48 -12.22
N ALA A 281 -25.65 -37.27 -11.32
CA ALA A 281 -24.84 -38.33 -10.75
C ALA A 281 -25.66 -39.28 -9.85
N MET A 282 -26.70 -38.75 -9.19
CA MET A 282 -27.70 -39.53 -8.44
C MET A 282 -28.70 -40.27 -9.35
N SER A 283 -28.79 -39.89 -10.63
CA SER A 283 -29.81 -40.38 -11.57
C SER A 283 -29.23 -41.44 -12.52
N THR A 284 -29.75 -42.67 -12.49
CA THR A 284 -29.37 -43.73 -13.43
C THR A 284 -29.88 -43.49 -14.86
N PRO A 285 -29.04 -43.63 -15.91
CA PRO A 285 -29.49 -43.82 -17.29
C PRO A 285 -29.87 -45.30 -17.49
N GLY A 286 -31.16 -45.60 -17.60
CA GLY A 286 -31.67 -46.93 -17.91
C GLY A 286 -32.97 -47.23 -17.20
N GLU A 287 -34.03 -47.47 -17.97
CA GLU A 287 -35.33 -47.91 -17.46
C GLU A 287 -35.15 -49.15 -16.56
N GLN A 288 -35.75 -49.09 -15.36
CA GLN A 288 -35.85 -50.15 -14.33
C GLN A 288 -34.79 -50.21 -13.21
N ALA A 289 -34.09 -49.11 -12.88
CA ALA A 289 -33.57 -48.99 -11.50
C ALA A 289 -34.75 -48.82 -10.54
N SER A 290 -34.96 -49.75 -9.60
CA SER A 290 -35.99 -49.58 -8.58
C SER A 290 -35.71 -48.30 -7.78
N GLY A 291 -36.73 -47.58 -7.30
CA GLY A 291 -36.53 -46.33 -6.53
C GLY A 291 -35.55 -46.47 -5.35
N ARG A 292 -35.40 -47.69 -4.82
CA ARG A 292 -34.42 -48.05 -3.78
C ARG A 292 -32.97 -47.98 -4.24
N GLN A 293 -32.69 -48.33 -5.50
CA GLN A 293 -31.35 -48.34 -6.08
C GLN A 293 -30.84 -46.93 -6.35
N ILE A 294 -31.75 -46.02 -6.75
CA ILE A 294 -31.49 -44.58 -6.91
C ILE A 294 -31.18 -43.95 -5.55
N GLU A 295 -31.97 -44.26 -4.52
CA GLU A 295 -31.73 -43.79 -3.15
C GLU A 295 -30.39 -44.29 -2.58
N ALA A 296 -30.05 -45.56 -2.81
CA ALA A 296 -28.76 -46.13 -2.40
C ALA A 296 -27.57 -45.38 -3.03
N GLN A 297 -27.66 -45.12 -4.33
CA GLN A 297 -26.60 -44.48 -5.09
C GLN A 297 -26.45 -43.00 -4.69
N ALA A 298 -27.55 -42.32 -4.39
CA ALA A 298 -27.53 -40.96 -3.86
C ALA A 298 -26.80 -40.88 -2.50
N VAL A 299 -27.14 -41.76 -1.56
CA VAL A 299 -26.53 -41.78 -0.22
C VAL A 299 -25.03 -42.13 -0.28
N LEU A 300 -24.66 -43.12 -1.09
CA LEU A 300 -23.25 -43.50 -1.27
C LEU A 300 -22.42 -42.38 -1.89
N MET A 301 -22.99 -41.68 -2.87
CA MET A 301 -22.30 -40.59 -3.53
C MET A 301 -22.22 -39.33 -2.65
N ASP A 302 -23.25 -39.02 -1.87
CA ASP A 302 -23.19 -37.95 -0.85
C ASP A 302 -22.04 -38.20 0.12
N TYR A 303 -21.84 -39.45 0.55
CA TYR A 303 -20.72 -39.85 1.39
C TYR A 303 -19.37 -39.64 0.68
N GLU A 304 -19.22 -40.10 -0.56
CA GLU A 304 -17.97 -39.94 -1.33
C GLU A 304 -17.64 -38.45 -1.59
N PHE A 305 -18.66 -37.63 -1.89
CA PHE A 305 -18.48 -36.19 -2.04
C PHE A 305 -18.04 -35.52 -0.75
N ALA A 306 -18.70 -35.85 0.37
CA ALA A 306 -18.35 -35.26 1.66
C ALA A 306 -16.95 -35.70 2.11
N GLN A 307 -16.58 -36.97 1.85
CA GLN A 307 -15.23 -37.48 2.10
C GLN A 307 -14.18 -36.73 1.28
N GLN A 308 -14.41 -36.56 -0.03
CA GLN A 308 -13.49 -35.84 -0.91
C GLN A 308 -13.38 -34.35 -0.54
N ALA A 309 -14.48 -33.72 -0.16
CA ALA A 309 -14.48 -32.33 0.29
C ALA A 309 -13.67 -32.17 1.59
N TYR A 310 -13.84 -33.08 2.54
CA TYR A 310 -13.09 -33.08 3.80
C TYR A 310 -11.59 -33.32 3.59
N THR A 311 -11.19 -34.28 2.76
CA THR A 311 -9.77 -34.52 2.44
C THR A 311 -9.12 -33.33 1.75
N THR A 312 -9.85 -32.66 0.86
CA THR A 312 -9.33 -31.46 0.17
C THR A 312 -9.19 -30.28 1.14
N ALA A 313 -10.15 -30.08 2.06
CA ALA A 313 -10.04 -29.06 3.11
C ALA A 313 -8.84 -29.30 4.04
N LEU A 314 -8.59 -30.56 4.44
CA LEU A 314 -7.40 -30.93 5.22
C LEU A 314 -6.10 -30.60 4.48
N GLN A 315 -6.00 -30.92 3.19
CA GLN A 315 -4.81 -30.63 2.38
C GLN A 315 -4.56 -29.13 2.25
N ALA A 316 -5.62 -28.34 2.10
CA ALA A 316 -5.52 -26.90 2.02
C ALA A 316 -5.16 -26.26 3.38
N ALA A 317 -5.67 -26.76 4.50
CA ALA A 317 -5.24 -26.31 5.81
C ALA A 317 -3.77 -26.65 6.10
N GLU A 318 -3.30 -27.82 5.66
CA GLU A 318 -1.89 -28.21 5.80
C GLU A 318 -0.98 -27.32 4.92
N SER A 319 -1.48 -26.84 3.77
CA SER A 319 -0.73 -25.86 2.96
C SER A 319 -0.63 -24.52 3.67
N VAL A 320 -1.72 -24.02 4.28
CA VAL A 320 -1.73 -22.79 5.11
C VAL A 320 -0.78 -22.93 6.29
N ARG A 321 -0.78 -24.07 6.98
CA ARG A 321 0.11 -24.33 8.11
C ARG A 321 1.57 -24.34 7.69
N ARG A 322 1.92 -25.02 6.59
CA ARG A 322 3.28 -25.01 6.04
C ARG A 322 3.71 -23.60 5.65
N GLN A 323 2.80 -22.83 5.08
CA GLN A 323 3.06 -21.44 4.74
C GLN A 323 3.33 -20.59 5.99
N SER A 324 2.52 -20.72 7.04
CA SER A 324 2.75 -20.02 8.31
C SER A 324 4.14 -20.23 8.90
N ILE A 325 4.74 -21.41 8.68
CA ILE A 325 6.09 -21.73 9.17
C ILE A 325 7.17 -21.08 8.31
N ASN A 326 6.97 -21.03 6.99
CA ASN A 326 8.01 -20.62 6.03
C ASN A 326 7.97 -19.14 5.67
N ASP A 327 6.81 -18.51 5.73
CA ASP A 327 6.51 -17.27 5.03
C ASP A 327 6.16 -16.15 6.02
N ARG A 328 7.18 -15.49 6.55
CA ARG A 328 7.02 -14.20 7.24
C ARG A 328 7.34 -13.08 6.26
N LYS A 329 6.47 -12.08 6.11
CA LYS A 329 6.83 -10.85 5.40
C LYS A 329 7.86 -10.10 6.24
N TYR A 330 8.93 -9.60 5.62
CA TYR A 330 9.94 -8.79 6.31
C TYR A 330 10.40 -7.64 5.42
N VAL A 331 10.84 -6.56 6.07
CA VAL A 331 11.42 -5.41 5.39
C VAL A 331 12.91 -5.67 5.20
N VAL A 332 13.37 -5.74 3.95
CA VAL A 332 14.79 -5.88 3.64
C VAL A 332 15.37 -4.51 3.29
N ALA A 333 16.18 -3.96 4.19
CA ALA A 333 17.02 -2.82 3.85
C ALA A 333 18.18 -3.30 2.97
N TYR A 334 18.10 -3.04 1.67
CA TYR A 334 19.21 -3.30 0.74
C TYR A 334 20.24 -2.16 0.75
N VAL A 335 19.84 -0.96 1.20
CA VAL A 335 20.75 0.12 1.58
C VAL A 335 20.48 0.47 3.04
N PRO A 336 21.28 -0.05 3.99
CA PRO A 336 21.08 0.25 5.41
C PRO A 336 21.44 1.71 5.72
N PRO A 337 20.84 2.30 6.77
CA PRO A 337 21.18 3.64 7.21
C PRO A 337 22.67 3.71 7.62
N ARG A 338 23.36 4.74 7.15
CA ARG A 338 24.75 5.04 7.49
C ARG A 338 24.91 6.49 7.91
N GLU A 339 25.90 6.73 8.75
CA GLU A 339 26.21 8.06 9.20
C GLU A 339 26.60 8.96 8.02
N PRO A 340 25.99 10.14 7.88
CA PRO A 340 26.29 11.05 6.77
C PRO A 340 27.63 11.77 6.99
N GLU A 341 28.53 11.66 6.03
CA GLU A 341 29.86 12.29 6.07
C GLU A 341 29.82 13.82 5.93
N GLN A 342 28.78 14.36 5.29
CA GLN A 342 28.68 15.79 4.98
C GLN A 342 27.29 16.34 5.28
N SER A 343 27.25 17.58 5.79
CA SER A 343 26.02 18.35 5.96
C SER A 343 25.38 18.67 4.62
N ASN A 344 24.05 18.79 4.59
CA ASN A 344 23.26 19.05 3.38
C ASN A 344 23.39 20.48 2.80
N TRP A 345 24.45 21.19 3.16
CA TRP A 345 24.70 22.59 2.81
C TRP A 345 24.60 22.86 1.29
N TRP A 346 25.21 21.99 0.47
CA TRP A 346 25.18 22.12 -0.98
C TRP A 346 23.78 22.13 -1.58
N ARG A 347 22.85 21.38 -0.99
CA ARG A 347 21.44 21.36 -1.44
C ARG A 347 20.71 22.65 -1.11
N ARG A 348 21.13 23.39 -0.09
CA ARG A 348 20.52 24.67 0.30
C ARG A 348 20.90 25.82 -0.63
N LEU A 349 22.07 25.75 -1.29
CA LEU A 349 22.46 26.70 -2.34
C LEU A 349 21.44 26.71 -3.50
N GLY A 350 20.87 25.55 -3.84
CA GLY A 350 19.79 25.45 -4.81
C GLY A 350 18.57 26.31 -4.43
N ASN A 351 18.22 26.38 -3.14
CA ASN A 351 17.12 27.23 -2.68
C ASN A 351 17.47 28.72 -2.81
N VAL A 352 18.74 29.11 -2.59
CA VAL A 352 19.19 30.50 -2.80
C VAL A 352 19.02 30.90 -4.27
N PHE A 353 19.43 30.03 -5.20
CA PHE A 353 19.21 30.24 -6.64
C PHE A 353 17.72 30.26 -7.00
N ALA A 354 16.91 29.40 -6.38
CA ALA A 354 15.46 29.38 -6.60
C ALA A 354 14.81 30.70 -6.16
N VAL A 355 15.20 31.26 -5.01
CA VAL A 355 14.75 32.59 -4.56
C VAL A 355 15.22 33.67 -5.53
N LEU A 356 16.45 33.61 -6.02
CA LEU A 356 16.98 34.56 -7.01
C LEU A 356 16.13 34.59 -8.28
N ILE A 357 15.90 33.41 -8.86
CA ILE A 357 15.12 33.25 -10.09
C ILE A 357 13.66 33.63 -9.85
N GLY A 358 13.07 33.19 -8.73
CA GLY A 358 11.70 33.51 -8.36
C GLY A 358 11.47 35.01 -8.19
N SER A 359 12.37 35.71 -7.49
CA SER A 359 12.34 37.17 -7.35
C SER A 359 12.56 37.88 -8.68
N ALA A 360 13.42 37.36 -9.56
CA ALA A 360 13.62 37.91 -10.91
C ALA A 360 12.38 37.77 -11.78
N LEU A 361 11.72 36.62 -11.75
CA LEU A 361 10.47 36.38 -12.47
C LEU A 361 9.34 37.28 -11.94
N LEU A 362 9.18 37.37 -10.61
CA LEU A 362 8.18 38.25 -9.99
C LEU A 362 8.38 39.72 -10.37
N TRP A 363 9.63 40.20 -10.35
CA TRP A 363 9.94 41.55 -10.78
C TRP A 363 9.63 41.75 -12.27
N GLY A 364 9.99 40.78 -13.12
CA GLY A 364 9.71 40.83 -14.55
C GLY A 364 8.22 40.92 -14.86
N VAL A 365 7.40 40.11 -14.18
CA VAL A 365 5.93 40.17 -14.29
C VAL A 365 5.41 41.54 -13.83
N GLY A 366 5.86 42.04 -12.69
CA GLY A 366 5.47 43.37 -12.20
C GLY A 366 5.85 44.50 -13.16
N ALA A 367 7.04 44.43 -13.77
CA ALA A 367 7.49 45.40 -14.76
C ALA A 367 6.64 45.36 -16.05
N LEU A 368 6.23 44.18 -16.51
CA LEU A 368 5.32 44.02 -17.65
C LEU A 368 3.94 44.61 -17.35
N ILE A 369 3.37 44.31 -16.19
CA ILE A 369 2.06 44.87 -15.77
C ILE A 369 2.12 46.40 -15.72
N TYR A 370 3.18 46.95 -15.12
CA TYR A 370 3.37 48.40 -15.07
C TYR A 370 3.49 49.01 -16.48
N SER A 371 4.20 48.35 -17.39
CA SER A 371 4.31 48.79 -18.79
C SER A 371 2.95 48.81 -19.49
N ILE A 372 2.12 47.78 -19.28
CA ILE A 372 0.80 47.66 -19.90
C ILE A 372 -0.16 48.74 -19.36
N ILE A 373 -0.18 48.99 -18.05
CA ILE A 373 -1.05 50.03 -17.46
C ILE A 373 -0.65 51.40 -17.99
N ARG A 374 0.65 51.65 -18.09
CA ARG A 374 1.19 52.91 -18.64
C ARG A 374 0.79 53.11 -20.09
N ASP A 375 0.92 52.10 -20.94
CA ASP A 375 0.57 52.17 -22.37
C ASP A 375 -0.92 52.42 -22.59
N HIS A 376 -1.78 52.03 -21.65
CA HIS A 376 -3.22 52.34 -21.71
C HIS A 376 -3.58 53.72 -21.09
N MET A 377 -2.66 54.35 -20.36
CA MET A 377 -2.86 55.66 -19.74
C MET A 377 -2.28 56.82 -20.57
N GLU A 378 -1.29 56.54 -21.42
CA GLU A 378 -0.80 57.46 -22.47
C GLU A 378 -1.68 57.36 -23.71
#